data_AF-A0A9R1T8Z9-F1
#
_entry.id   AF-A0A9R1T8Z9-F1
#
_cell.length_a   1.000
_cell.length_b   1.000
_cell.length_c   1.000
_cell.angle_alpha   90.00
_cell.angle_beta   90.00
_cell.angle_gamma   90.00
#
_symmetry.space_group_name_H-M   'P 1'
#
loop_
_entity.id
_entity.type
_entity.pdbx_description
1 polymer ?
#
loop_
_entity_poly.entity_id
_entity_poly.type
_entity_poly.pdbx_seq_one_letter_code
_entity_poly.pdbx_strand_id
1 'polypeptide(L)'
;MMEDIESEESVKAPGFREDCLRLLEKFEENEDCSFERFSELWRMMKFTNVYWNRVSEAEMLQFCKEALDIAKEFISPSCSITRKIGGIFLLYGLYFKCPMKGLKIRKTKTQWENLLQLRDDLFSRQKMEAVYILNKLIESHAFAFCIRNHENGLENHCALKDVTMKTLESSHSKPTEILSSLTEISSISEAYVQLKSKLLGNSTGNVPKLYNGLEIKKLLKDIDKINDVGSRRSRGTSNDNEDLINDSSSTGSEDTDEDFDPDPV
;
A
#
# COMPACT_ATOMS: atom_id res chain seq x y z
N MET A 1 -1.00 -7.84 27.23
CA MET A 1 -0.25 -6.73 26.62
C MET A 1 -0.60 -6.76 25.15
N MET A 2 -1.43 -5.82 24.71
CA MET A 2 -1.68 -5.62 23.28
C MET A 2 -0.49 -4.83 22.76
N GLU A 3 0.28 -5.43 21.86
CA GLU A 3 1.22 -4.70 21.05
C GLU A 3 0.41 -3.87 20.06
N ASP A 4 0.48 -2.56 20.22
CA ASP A 4 0.07 -1.59 19.22
C ASP A 4 0.93 -1.85 17.98
N ILE A 5 0.36 -2.55 17.01
CA ILE A 5 0.89 -2.62 15.65
C ILE A 5 0.69 -1.22 15.09
N GLU A 6 1.68 -0.37 15.34
CA GLU A 6 1.84 0.93 14.74
C GLU A 6 1.87 0.70 13.23
N SER A 7 0.72 0.95 12.61
CA SER A 7 0.50 0.80 11.18
C SER A 7 1.57 1.61 10.47
N GLU A 8 2.50 0.92 9.82
CA GLU A 8 3.56 1.47 9.00
C GLU A 8 2.93 2.46 8.01
N GLU A 9 2.98 3.74 8.38
CA GLU A 9 2.30 4.81 7.67
C GLU A 9 3.11 5.06 6.41
N SER A 10 2.74 4.34 5.34
CA SER A 10 3.27 4.53 3.99
C SER A 10 3.36 6.03 3.71
N VAL A 11 4.58 6.55 3.69
CA VAL A 11 4.83 7.99 3.59
C VAL A 11 4.42 8.43 2.18
N LYS A 12 3.19 8.93 2.07
CA LYS A 12 2.60 9.45 0.83
C LYS A 12 3.38 10.69 0.40
N ALA A 13 3.74 10.78 -0.89
CA ALA A 13 4.43 11.91 -1.51
C ALA A 13 5.36 12.70 -0.57
N PRO A 14 6.49 12.12 -0.10
CA PRO A 14 7.29 12.68 0.99
C PRO A 14 7.78 14.11 0.71
N GLY A 15 8.17 14.40 -0.54
CA GLY A 15 8.59 15.75 -0.94
C GLY A 15 7.46 16.78 -0.86
N PHE A 16 6.24 16.40 -1.25
CA PHE A 16 5.08 17.29 -1.16
C PHE A 16 4.71 17.55 0.30
N ARG A 17 4.77 16.52 1.16
CA ARG A 17 4.53 16.67 2.59
C ARG A 17 5.51 17.65 3.24
N GLU A 18 6.79 17.55 2.90
CA GLU A 18 7.83 18.46 3.37
C GLU A 18 7.59 19.91 2.90
N ASP A 19 7.19 20.09 1.64
CA ASP A 19 6.84 21.42 1.12
C ASP A 19 5.61 22.01 1.82
N CYS A 20 4.59 21.20 2.13
CA CYS A 20 3.45 21.62 2.93
C CYS A 20 3.85 22.01 4.35
N LEU A 21 4.74 21.22 4.98
CA LEU A 21 5.25 21.51 6.32
C LEU A 21 5.99 22.85 6.33
N ARG A 22 6.91 23.07 5.38
CA ARG A 22 7.64 24.34 5.24
C ARG A 22 6.72 25.53 4.97
N LEU A 23 5.64 25.34 4.20
CA LEU A 23 4.63 26.37 3.98
C LEU A 23 3.92 26.76 5.29
N LEU A 24 3.56 25.75 6.09
CA LEU A 24 2.87 25.95 7.36
C LEU A 24 3.78 26.52 8.45
N GLU A 25 5.05 26.13 8.50
CA GLU A 25 6.05 26.71 9.42
C GLU A 25 6.23 28.20 9.15
N LYS A 26 6.42 28.59 7.87
CA LYS A 26 6.45 30.00 7.48
C LYS A 26 5.16 30.73 7.83
N PHE A 27 4.02 30.07 7.75
CA PHE A 27 2.75 30.66 8.16
C PHE A 27 2.66 30.85 9.68
N GLU A 28 3.21 29.93 10.46
CA GLU A 28 3.25 30.01 11.93
C GLU A 28 4.24 31.04 12.47
N GLU A 29 5.34 31.30 11.76
CA GLU A 29 6.30 32.36 12.10
C GLU A 29 5.68 33.76 12.07
N ASN A 30 4.56 33.94 11.36
CA ASN A 30 3.85 35.20 11.27
C ASN A 30 2.69 35.22 12.27
N GLU A 31 2.47 36.35 12.95
CA GLU A 31 1.37 36.51 13.91
C GLU A 31 -0.01 36.59 13.22
N ASP A 32 -0.03 36.99 11.95
CA ASP A 32 -1.24 37.19 11.16
C ASP A 32 -1.76 35.87 10.56
N CYS A 33 -2.85 35.34 11.14
CA CYS A 33 -3.52 34.15 10.61
C CYS A 33 -4.48 34.44 9.44
N SER A 34 -4.20 35.45 8.61
CA SER A 34 -5.12 35.85 7.54
C SER A 34 -5.00 34.96 6.30
N PHE A 35 -6.11 34.81 5.57
CA PHE A 35 -6.10 34.08 4.30
C PHE A 35 -5.28 34.79 3.22
N GLU A 36 -5.28 36.12 3.21
CA GLU A 36 -4.48 36.93 2.28
C GLU A 36 -3.00 36.57 2.40
N ARG A 37 -2.47 36.54 3.63
CA ARG A 37 -1.07 36.20 3.87
C ARG A 37 -0.75 34.76 3.46
N PHE A 38 -1.65 33.83 3.76
CA PHE A 38 -1.51 32.45 3.29
C PHE A 38 -1.44 32.38 1.76
N SER A 39 -2.25 33.16 1.05
CA SER A 39 -2.26 33.20 -0.42
C SER A 39 -0.97 33.77 -1.01
N GLU A 40 -0.31 34.71 -0.31
CA GLU A 40 1.01 35.22 -0.70
C GLU A 40 2.08 34.14 -0.56
N LEU A 41 2.11 33.44 0.58
CA LEU A 41 3.05 32.35 0.82
C LEU A 41 2.85 31.20 -0.19
N TRP A 42 1.58 30.86 -0.47
CA TRP A 42 1.20 29.89 -1.49
C TRP A 42 1.80 30.25 -2.86
N ARG A 43 1.65 31.50 -3.30
CA ARG A 43 2.18 31.97 -4.57
C ARG A 43 3.72 32.03 -4.57
N MET A 44 4.32 32.51 -3.48
CA MET A 44 5.77 32.59 -3.31
C MET A 44 6.43 31.22 -3.39
N MET A 45 5.84 30.20 -2.76
CA MET A 45 6.30 28.82 -2.81
C MET A 45 5.86 28.06 -4.07
N LYS A 46 5.25 28.75 -5.04
CA LYS A 46 4.80 28.19 -6.32
C LYS A 46 3.82 27.01 -6.19
N PHE A 47 3.01 27.00 -5.12
CA PHE A 47 2.00 25.96 -4.92
C PHE A 47 0.92 25.96 -6.02
N THR A 48 0.80 27.04 -6.80
CA THR A 48 -0.02 27.09 -8.02
C THR A 48 0.35 26.02 -9.04
N ASN A 49 1.61 25.56 -9.04
CA ASN A 49 2.13 24.60 -10.02
C ASN A 49 2.16 23.16 -9.49
N VAL A 50 1.54 22.88 -8.34
CA VAL A 50 1.56 21.57 -7.66
C VAL A 50 1.04 20.43 -8.54
N TYR A 51 0.12 20.72 -9.45
CA TYR A 51 -0.45 19.74 -10.39
C TYR A 51 0.21 19.74 -11.77
N TRP A 52 1.24 20.56 -11.99
CA TRP A 52 1.87 20.68 -13.30
C TRP A 52 2.74 19.45 -13.62
N ASN A 53 2.88 19.13 -14.91
CA ASN A 53 3.79 18.11 -15.44
C ASN A 53 3.54 16.66 -14.95
N ARG A 54 2.28 16.28 -14.71
CA ARG A 54 1.91 14.87 -14.45
C ARG A 54 1.71 14.13 -15.78
N VAL A 55 2.27 12.93 -15.88
CA VAL A 55 2.38 12.20 -17.16
C VAL A 55 1.06 11.52 -17.54
N SER A 56 0.28 11.09 -16.53
CA SER A 56 -0.97 10.36 -16.73
C SER A 56 -2.09 10.90 -15.84
N GLU A 57 -3.34 10.77 -16.30
CA GLU A 57 -4.54 11.08 -15.52
C GLU A 57 -4.64 10.22 -14.25
N ALA A 58 -4.18 8.96 -14.31
CA ALA A 58 -4.15 8.07 -13.15
C ALA A 58 -3.13 8.54 -12.09
N GLU A 59 -1.93 8.94 -12.53
CA GLU A 59 -0.91 9.51 -11.65
C GLU A 59 -1.39 10.82 -11.02
N MET A 60 -2.02 11.68 -11.82
CA MET A 60 -2.61 12.93 -11.36
C MET A 60 -3.71 12.69 -10.32
N LEU A 61 -4.62 11.74 -10.55
CA LEU A 61 -5.66 11.37 -9.59
C LEU A 61 -5.06 10.88 -8.28
N GLN A 62 -4.07 9.99 -8.36
CA GLN A 62 -3.38 9.43 -7.20
C GLN A 62 -2.71 10.54 -6.39
N PHE A 63 -1.98 11.43 -7.06
CA PHE A 63 -1.35 12.58 -6.42
C PHE A 63 -2.37 13.52 -5.78
N CYS A 64 -3.51 13.79 -6.42
CA CYS A 64 -4.54 14.63 -5.84
C CYS A 64 -5.14 14.01 -4.56
N LYS A 65 -5.35 12.69 -4.53
CA LYS A 65 -5.80 11.96 -3.34
C LYS A 65 -4.76 12.07 -2.22
N GLU A 66 -3.50 11.82 -2.54
CA GLU A 66 -2.39 11.90 -1.57
C GLU A 66 -2.21 13.32 -1.03
N ALA A 67 -2.26 14.34 -1.88
CA ALA A 67 -2.13 15.73 -1.48
C ALA A 67 -3.24 16.18 -0.51
N LEU A 68 -4.48 15.76 -0.77
CA LEU A 68 -5.61 16.02 0.14
C LEU A 68 -5.50 15.25 1.46
N ASP A 69 -4.99 14.01 1.41
CA ASP A 69 -4.72 13.22 2.60
C ASP A 69 -3.63 13.84 3.48
N ILE A 70 -2.55 14.33 2.87
CA ILE A 70 -1.48 15.07 3.55
C ILE A 70 -2.02 16.35 4.18
N ALA A 71 -2.79 17.15 3.42
CA ALA A 71 -3.40 18.37 3.96
C ALA A 71 -4.32 18.10 5.15
N LYS A 72 -5.02 16.95 5.13
CA LYS A 72 -5.89 16.48 6.23
C LYS A 72 -5.11 16.17 7.51
N GLU A 73 -3.87 15.70 7.43
CA GLU A 73 -3.02 15.41 8.60
C GLU A 73 -2.74 16.67 9.44
N PHE A 74 -2.53 17.82 8.79
CA PHE A 74 -2.27 19.09 9.49
C PHE A 74 -3.49 19.68 10.23
N ILE A 75 -4.68 19.14 9.97
CA ILE A 75 -5.94 19.49 10.67
C ILE A 75 -6.18 18.55 11.86
N SER A 76 -5.24 17.64 12.16
CA SER A 76 -5.32 16.73 13.29
C SER A 76 -5.33 17.50 14.64
N PRO A 77 -6.05 16.99 15.67
CA PRO A 77 -6.10 17.62 16.99
C PRO A 77 -4.72 17.86 17.64
N SER A 78 -3.68 17.10 17.27
CA SER A 78 -2.31 17.25 17.80
C SER A 78 -1.59 18.54 17.37
N CYS A 79 -2.09 19.23 16.35
CA CYS A 79 -1.43 20.42 15.79
C CYS A 79 -1.84 21.72 16.50
N SER A 80 -0.97 22.74 16.40
CA SER A 80 -1.25 24.10 16.88
C SER A 80 -2.49 24.69 16.19
N ILE A 81 -3.16 25.66 16.82
CA ILE A 81 -4.35 26.28 16.20
C ILE A 81 -4.00 27.02 14.90
N THR A 82 -2.83 27.67 14.85
CA THR A 82 -2.33 28.35 13.65
C THR A 82 -2.04 27.36 12.53
N ARG A 83 -1.43 26.21 12.85
CA ARG A 83 -1.23 25.11 11.90
C ARG A 83 -2.54 24.58 11.35
N LYS A 84 -3.54 24.40 12.22
CA LYS A 84 -4.87 23.91 11.83
C LYS A 84 -5.56 24.89 10.88
N ILE A 85 -5.46 26.20 11.14
CA ILE A 85 -5.96 27.25 10.24
C ILE A 85 -5.25 27.18 8.88
N GLY A 86 -3.92 27.12 8.88
CA GLY A 86 -3.13 26.97 7.66
C GLY A 86 -3.47 25.66 6.91
N GLY A 87 -3.71 24.58 7.63
CA GLY A 87 -4.14 23.29 7.09
C GLY A 87 -5.51 23.36 6.43
N ILE A 88 -6.46 24.12 6.99
CA ILE A 88 -7.77 24.39 6.37
C ILE A 88 -7.59 25.18 5.06
N PHE A 89 -6.73 26.20 5.07
CA PHE A 89 -6.45 27.00 3.87
C PHE A 89 -5.73 26.18 2.78
N LEU A 90 -4.79 25.32 3.17
CA LEU A 90 -4.09 24.38 2.31
C LEU A 90 -5.07 23.39 1.68
N LEU A 91 -5.94 22.79 2.49
CA LEU A 91 -6.97 21.86 2.01
C LEU A 91 -7.92 22.53 1.01
N TYR A 92 -8.32 23.77 1.29
CA TYR A 92 -9.11 24.59 0.37
C TYR A 92 -8.39 24.86 -0.95
N GLY A 93 -7.14 25.32 -0.88
CA GLY A 93 -6.33 25.61 -2.06
C GLY A 93 -6.17 24.39 -2.96
N LEU A 94 -5.85 23.23 -2.37
CA LEU A 94 -5.68 21.97 -3.10
C LEU A 94 -7.00 21.48 -3.70
N TYR A 95 -8.10 21.52 -2.95
CA TYR A 95 -9.39 21.02 -3.43
C TYR A 95 -9.91 21.84 -4.62
N PHE A 96 -9.91 23.17 -4.53
CA PHE A 96 -10.45 24.02 -5.60
C PHE A 96 -9.50 24.23 -6.78
N LYS A 97 -8.19 24.02 -6.61
CA LYS A 97 -7.21 24.03 -7.70
C LYS A 97 -6.98 22.66 -8.34
N CYS A 98 -7.59 21.61 -7.78
CA CYS A 98 -7.49 20.26 -8.33
C CYS A 98 -8.06 20.22 -9.76
N PRO A 99 -7.30 19.72 -10.75
CA PRO A 99 -7.79 19.58 -12.13
C PRO A 99 -8.83 18.44 -12.27
N MET A 100 -8.88 17.51 -11.31
CA MET A 100 -9.75 16.34 -11.35
C MET A 100 -11.14 16.64 -10.82
N LYS A 101 -12.17 16.26 -11.59
CA LYS A 101 -13.58 16.42 -11.19
C LYS A 101 -14.04 15.27 -10.30
N GLY A 102 -14.89 15.59 -9.32
CA GLY A 102 -15.55 14.60 -8.47
C GLY A 102 -14.69 13.98 -7.37
N LEU A 103 -13.49 14.52 -7.14
CA LEU A 103 -12.63 14.10 -6.03
C LEU A 103 -13.30 14.45 -4.71
N LYS A 104 -13.30 13.52 -3.75
CA LYS A 104 -13.85 13.75 -2.40
C LYS A 104 -12.80 13.40 -1.35
N ILE A 105 -12.76 14.23 -0.30
CA ILE A 105 -11.88 14.07 0.85
C ILE A 105 -12.51 13.04 1.79
N ARG A 106 -11.86 11.89 1.96
CA ARG A 106 -12.34 10.83 2.85
C ARG A 106 -12.16 11.23 4.32
N LYS A 107 -13.24 11.14 5.09
CA LYS A 107 -13.28 11.42 6.52
C LYS A 107 -13.99 10.31 7.28
N THR A 108 -13.35 9.85 8.35
CA THR A 108 -13.97 8.94 9.33
C THR A 108 -14.87 9.70 10.27
N LYS A 109 -15.86 9.02 10.87
CA LYS A 109 -16.80 9.62 11.84
C LYS A 109 -16.09 10.44 12.93
N THR A 110 -15.07 9.88 13.58
CA THR A 110 -14.29 10.56 14.61
C THR A 110 -13.55 11.79 14.08
N GLN A 111 -12.98 11.70 12.88
CA GLN A 111 -12.30 12.85 12.26
C GLN A 111 -13.27 13.97 11.89
N TRP A 112 -14.51 13.62 11.56
CA TRP A 112 -15.57 14.58 11.29
C TRP A 112 -16.02 15.30 12.56
N GLU A 113 -16.22 14.56 13.65
CA GLU A 113 -16.55 15.14 14.96
C GLU A 113 -15.46 16.12 15.42
N ASN A 114 -14.18 15.73 15.30
CA ASN A 114 -13.05 16.61 15.60
C ASN A 114 -13.03 17.87 14.71
N LEU A 115 -13.41 17.75 13.43
CA LEU A 115 -13.46 18.87 12.50
C LEU A 115 -14.59 19.85 12.86
N LEU A 116 -15.72 19.34 13.33
CA LEU A 116 -16.83 20.17 13.82
C LEU A 116 -16.48 20.89 15.12
N GLN A 117 -15.84 20.19 16.07
CA GLN A 117 -15.32 20.82 17.30
C GLN A 117 -14.33 21.92 16.97
N LEU A 118 -13.40 21.67 16.04
CA LEU A 118 -12.46 22.68 15.56
C LEU A 118 -13.17 23.91 14.96
N ARG A 119 -14.26 23.71 14.23
CA ARG A 119 -15.05 24.82 13.68
C ARG A 119 -15.63 25.69 14.81
N ASP A 120 -16.19 25.07 15.84
CA ASP A 120 -16.80 25.78 16.97
C ASP A 120 -15.73 26.52 17.79
N ASP A 121 -14.54 25.93 17.95
CA ASP A 121 -13.38 26.57 18.57
C ASP A 121 -12.91 27.79 17.76
N LEU A 122 -12.85 27.69 16.43
CA LEU A 122 -12.46 28.80 15.54
C LEU A 122 -13.48 29.93 15.55
N PHE A 123 -14.77 29.59 15.65
CA PHE A 123 -15.84 30.57 15.81
C PHE A 123 -15.71 31.33 17.13
N SER A 124 -15.46 30.61 18.23
CA SER A 124 -15.24 31.20 19.56
C SER A 124 -14.01 32.13 19.60
N ARG A 125 -12.99 31.83 18.80
CA ARG A 125 -11.76 32.64 18.65
C ARG A 125 -11.87 33.76 17.62
N GLN A 126 -13.05 34.00 17.04
CA GLN A 126 -13.31 35.02 16.01
C GLN A 126 -12.47 34.87 14.73
N LYS A 127 -11.98 33.66 14.41
CA LYS A 127 -11.22 33.38 13.18
C LYS A 127 -12.18 33.10 12.01
N MET A 128 -12.92 34.13 11.60
CA MET A 128 -14.05 34.01 10.67
C MET A 128 -13.65 33.52 9.27
N GLU A 129 -12.45 33.86 8.80
CA GLU A 129 -11.97 33.42 7.48
C GLU A 129 -11.83 31.89 7.39
N ALA A 130 -11.26 31.27 8.43
CA ALA A 130 -11.12 29.81 8.51
C ALA A 130 -12.48 29.12 8.62
N VAL A 131 -13.41 29.70 9.40
CA VAL A 131 -14.79 29.20 9.51
C VAL A 131 -15.52 29.30 8.16
N TYR A 132 -15.37 30.42 7.45
CA TYR A 132 -15.96 30.62 6.12
C TYR A 132 -15.45 29.59 5.13
N ILE A 133 -14.13 29.40 5.05
CA ILE A 133 -13.50 28.45 4.14
C ILE A 133 -13.93 27.01 4.46
N LEU A 134 -13.98 26.66 5.74
CA LEU A 134 -14.45 25.34 6.15
C LEU A 134 -15.92 25.12 5.77
N ASN A 135 -16.79 26.11 6.01
CA ASN A 135 -18.19 26.05 5.58
C ASN A 135 -18.31 25.95 4.05
N LYS A 136 -17.43 26.62 3.29
CA LYS A 136 -17.39 26.51 1.83
C LYS A 136 -17.04 25.09 1.36
N LEU A 137 -16.11 24.40 2.03
CA LEU A 137 -15.80 23.00 1.76
C LEU A 137 -16.99 22.08 2.06
N ILE A 138 -17.75 22.37 3.12
CA ILE A 138 -18.95 21.60 3.48
C ILE A 138 -20.06 21.81 2.44
N GLU A 139 -20.33 23.07 2.07
CA GLU A 139 -21.34 23.43 1.07
C GLU A 139 -21.03 22.84 -0.31
N SER A 140 -19.75 22.76 -0.69
CA SER A 140 -19.31 22.16 -1.95
C SER A 140 -19.33 20.62 -1.95
N HIS A 141 -19.85 19.98 -0.90
CA HIS A 141 -19.88 18.52 -0.73
C HIS A 141 -18.52 17.85 -0.94
N ALA A 142 -17.45 18.52 -0.50
CA ALA A 142 -16.08 18.07 -0.68
C ALA A 142 -15.73 16.80 0.12
N PHE A 143 -16.51 16.46 1.15
CA PHE A 143 -16.22 15.34 2.05
C PHE A 143 -17.01 14.07 1.71
N ALA A 144 -16.33 12.92 1.80
CA ALA A 144 -16.93 11.59 1.72
C ALA A 144 -16.79 10.88 3.07
N PHE A 145 -17.91 10.49 3.68
CA PHE A 145 -17.93 9.75 4.92
C PHE A 145 -17.53 8.29 4.69
N CYS A 146 -16.46 7.86 5.33
CA CYS A 146 -15.85 6.55 5.14
C CYS A 146 -15.60 5.86 6.48
N ILE A 147 -15.53 4.52 6.47
CA ILE A 147 -15.14 3.75 7.67
C ILE A 147 -13.63 3.82 7.89
N ARG A 148 -12.84 3.85 6.81
CA ARG A 148 -11.37 3.90 6.83
C ARG A 148 -10.84 5.19 6.22
N ASN A 149 -9.65 5.58 6.68
CA ASN A 149 -8.98 6.82 6.30
C ASN A 149 -8.26 6.75 4.95
N HIS A 150 -8.00 5.55 4.43
CA HIS A 150 -7.34 5.31 3.15
C HIS A 150 -8.14 4.32 2.30
N GLU A 151 -7.97 4.41 0.98
CA GLU A 151 -8.46 3.39 0.06
C GLU A 151 -7.53 2.19 0.14
N ASN A 152 -8.05 1.02 0.52
CA ASN A 152 -7.34 -0.23 0.34
C ASN A 152 -7.56 -0.63 -1.12
N GLY A 153 -6.60 -0.30 -1.99
CA GLY A 153 -6.61 -0.79 -3.37
C GLY A 153 -6.56 -2.31 -3.42
N LEU A 154 -6.95 -2.90 -4.55
CA LEU A 154 -6.80 -4.35 -4.76
C LEU A 154 -5.32 -4.76 -4.75
N GLU A 155 -4.40 -3.85 -5.11
CA GLU A 155 -2.95 -4.00 -4.94
C GLU A 155 -2.53 -4.29 -3.49
N ASN A 156 -3.26 -3.79 -2.48
CA ASN A 156 -2.95 -4.05 -1.08
C ASN A 156 -3.27 -5.49 -0.68
N HIS A 157 -4.07 -6.26 -1.44
CA HIS A 157 -4.18 -7.70 -1.23
C HIS A 157 -2.90 -8.45 -1.67
N CYS A 158 -2.12 -7.89 -2.60
CA CYS A 158 -0.81 -8.43 -2.96
C CYS A 158 0.26 -8.03 -1.92
N ALA A 159 0.27 -6.77 -1.46
CA ALA A 159 1.19 -6.35 -0.40
C ALA A 159 0.88 -7.02 0.96
N LEU A 160 -0.40 -7.22 1.29
CA LEU A 160 -0.81 -8.04 2.43
C LEU A 160 -0.39 -9.49 2.22
N LYS A 161 -0.43 -10.04 1.00
CA LYS A 161 0.16 -11.37 0.75
C LYS A 161 1.66 -11.38 1.05
N ASP A 162 2.41 -10.33 0.72
CA ASP A 162 3.86 -10.29 1.00
C ASP A 162 4.16 -10.17 2.49
N VAL A 163 3.40 -9.36 3.24
CA VAL A 163 3.52 -9.28 4.72
C VAL A 163 3.04 -10.57 5.37
N THR A 164 1.91 -11.13 4.91
CA THR A 164 1.38 -12.42 5.40
C THR A 164 2.30 -13.57 5.03
N MET A 165 2.97 -13.53 3.87
CA MET A 165 4.02 -14.49 3.45
C MET A 165 5.26 -14.34 4.31
N LYS A 166 5.74 -13.12 4.60
CA LYS A 166 6.87 -12.91 5.54
C LYS A 166 6.56 -13.41 6.96
N THR A 167 5.34 -13.19 7.45
CA THR A 167 4.91 -13.74 8.75
C THR A 167 4.74 -15.27 8.68
N LEU A 168 4.24 -15.83 7.57
CA LEU A 168 4.17 -17.28 7.37
C LEU A 168 5.53 -17.94 7.15
N GLU A 169 6.51 -17.26 6.56
CA GLU A 169 7.86 -17.75 6.33
C GLU A 169 8.61 -17.97 7.65
N SER A 170 8.32 -17.13 8.66
CA SER A 170 8.79 -17.35 10.04
C SER A 170 8.12 -18.53 10.75
N SER A 171 7.01 -19.05 10.19
CA SER A 171 6.22 -20.16 10.71
C SER A 171 6.09 -21.31 9.72
N HIS A 172 7.11 -21.56 8.88
CA HIS A 172 7.20 -22.82 8.16
C HIS A 172 7.39 -23.98 9.17
N SER A 173 6.26 -24.49 9.65
CA SER A 173 6.09 -25.89 9.95
C SER A 173 6.69 -26.66 8.77
N LYS A 174 7.82 -27.33 9.02
CA LYS A 174 8.66 -27.95 7.98
C LYS A 174 7.77 -28.84 7.11
N PRO A 175 8.04 -29.02 5.81
CA PRO A 175 7.25 -29.90 4.92
C PRO A 175 6.94 -31.28 5.52
N THR A 176 7.80 -31.76 6.42
CA THR A 176 7.67 -33.00 7.21
C THR A 176 6.46 -33.01 8.16
N GLU A 177 6.11 -31.86 8.73
CA GLU A 177 5.03 -31.74 9.72
C GLU A 177 3.66 -31.75 9.03
N ILE A 178 3.54 -31.10 7.87
CA ILE A 178 2.35 -31.19 6.99
C ILE A 178 2.13 -32.64 6.51
N LEU A 179 3.20 -33.34 6.12
CA LEU A 179 3.14 -34.76 5.76
C LEU A 179 2.70 -35.64 6.93
N SER A 180 3.18 -35.35 8.14
CA SER A 180 2.78 -36.07 9.36
C SER A 180 1.29 -35.89 9.67
N SER A 181 0.76 -34.67 9.57
CA SER A 181 -0.67 -34.42 9.78
C SER A 181 -1.53 -35.06 8.70
N LEU A 182 -1.10 -35.05 7.43
CA LEU A 182 -1.83 -35.69 6.32
C LEU A 182 -1.88 -37.22 6.46
N THR A 183 -0.79 -37.84 6.90
CA THR A 183 -0.75 -39.29 7.16
C THR A 183 -1.61 -39.67 8.36
N GLU A 184 -1.63 -38.85 9.41
CA GLU A 184 -2.51 -39.03 10.56
C GLU A 184 -3.99 -38.93 10.16
N ILE A 185 -4.36 -37.92 9.38
CA ILE A 185 -5.72 -37.75 8.84
C ILE A 185 -6.10 -38.94 7.93
N SER A 186 -5.17 -39.47 7.14
CA SER A 186 -5.39 -40.68 6.33
C SER A 186 -5.68 -41.90 7.21
N SER A 187 -4.93 -42.09 8.29
CA SER A 187 -5.14 -43.19 9.25
C SER A 187 -6.50 -43.08 9.95
N ILE A 188 -6.85 -41.88 10.43
CA ILE A 188 -8.15 -41.60 11.05
C ILE A 188 -9.29 -41.85 10.07
N SER A 189 -9.13 -41.44 8.80
CA SER A 189 -10.10 -41.70 7.75
C SER A 189 -10.30 -43.20 7.51
N GLU A 190 -9.23 -44.00 7.49
CA GLU A 190 -9.33 -45.44 7.31
C GLU A 190 -10.02 -46.12 8.50
N ALA A 191 -9.70 -45.70 9.72
CA ALA A 191 -10.38 -46.16 10.94
C ALA A 191 -11.86 -45.78 10.95
N TYR A 192 -12.21 -44.57 10.53
CA TYR A 192 -13.60 -44.11 10.40
C TYR A 192 -14.39 -44.94 9.38
N VAL A 193 -13.81 -45.23 8.21
CA VAL A 193 -14.45 -46.04 7.17
C VAL A 193 -14.67 -47.48 7.65
N GLN A 194 -13.69 -48.06 8.36
CA GLN A 194 -13.82 -49.39 8.96
C GLN A 194 -14.91 -49.42 10.03
N LEU A 195 -14.94 -48.44 10.93
CA LEU A 195 -15.98 -48.33 11.96
C LEU A 195 -17.37 -48.13 11.34
N LYS A 196 -17.47 -47.27 10.33
CA LYS A 196 -18.69 -47.06 9.55
C LYS A 196 -19.16 -48.34 8.85
N SER A 197 -18.26 -49.12 8.27
CA SER A 197 -18.61 -50.40 7.63
C SER A 197 -19.13 -51.45 8.62
N LYS A 198 -18.63 -51.44 9.86
CA LYS A 198 -19.13 -52.30 10.94
C LYS A 198 -20.51 -51.85 11.45
N LEU A 199 -20.78 -50.54 11.48
CA LEU A 199 -22.05 -49.99 11.93
C LEU A 199 -23.14 -50.05 10.84
N LEU A 200 -22.77 -49.98 9.57
CA LEU A 200 -23.69 -49.97 8.43
C LEU A 200 -23.95 -51.38 7.87
N GLY A 201 -24.06 -52.38 8.75
CA GLY A 201 -24.37 -53.76 8.36
C GLY A 201 -25.75 -53.92 7.68
N ASN A 202 -26.70 -52.98 7.87
CA ASN A 202 -28.10 -53.20 7.48
C ASN A 202 -28.84 -51.97 6.89
N SER A 203 -28.19 -50.85 6.54
CA SER A 203 -28.92 -49.68 6.01
C SER A 203 -28.39 -49.19 4.67
N THR A 204 -29.16 -49.48 3.62
CA THR A 204 -29.00 -48.97 2.25
C THR A 204 -29.44 -47.50 2.20
N GLY A 205 -28.65 -46.62 2.81
CA GLY A 205 -28.84 -45.17 2.74
C GLY A 205 -27.67 -44.51 2.02
N ASN A 206 -27.90 -43.99 0.81
CA ASN A 206 -26.90 -43.23 0.06
C ASN A 206 -26.73 -41.84 0.71
N VAL A 207 -25.89 -41.76 1.74
CA VAL A 207 -25.57 -40.49 2.44
C VAL A 207 -24.35 -39.84 1.77
N PRO A 208 -24.33 -38.51 1.57
CA PRO A 208 -23.23 -37.81 0.90
C PRO A 208 -21.88 -38.13 1.55
N LYS A 209 -20.92 -38.59 0.73
CA LYS A 209 -19.53 -38.74 1.15
C LYS A 209 -18.94 -37.34 1.28
N LEU A 210 -18.94 -36.77 2.49
CA LEU A 210 -18.27 -35.49 2.77
C LEU A 210 -16.75 -35.59 2.63
N TYR A 211 -16.19 -36.81 2.57
CA TYR A 211 -14.75 -37.06 2.53
C TYR A 211 -14.41 -38.28 1.67
N ASN A 212 -13.41 -38.16 0.79
CA ASN A 212 -12.98 -39.22 -0.11
C ASN A 212 -11.49 -39.53 0.13
N GLY A 213 -11.18 -40.64 0.80
CA GLY A 213 -9.79 -41.05 1.07
C GLY A 213 -8.93 -41.24 -0.20
N LEU A 214 -9.56 -41.36 -1.38
CA LEU A 214 -8.87 -41.34 -2.67
C LEU A 214 -8.25 -39.98 -3.01
N GLU A 215 -8.79 -38.87 -2.50
CA GLU A 215 -8.25 -37.52 -2.74
C GLU A 215 -6.99 -37.27 -1.90
N ILE A 216 -6.95 -37.70 -0.64
CA ILE A 216 -5.72 -37.63 0.17
C ILE A 216 -4.58 -38.44 -0.45
N LYS A 217 -4.87 -39.65 -0.96
CA LYS A 217 -3.85 -40.48 -1.62
C LYS A 217 -3.34 -39.84 -2.92
N LYS A 218 -4.17 -39.09 -3.64
CA LYS A 218 -3.75 -38.29 -4.80
C LYS A 218 -2.86 -37.13 -4.36
N LEU A 219 -3.27 -36.38 -3.34
CA LEU A 219 -2.50 -35.25 -2.79
C LEU A 219 -1.13 -35.69 -2.28
N LEU A 220 -1.04 -36.81 -1.55
CA LEU A 220 0.23 -37.39 -1.10
C LEU A 220 1.15 -37.72 -2.28
N LYS A 221 0.60 -38.38 -3.31
CA LYS A 221 1.35 -38.72 -4.53
C LYS A 221 1.84 -37.49 -5.30
N ASP A 222 1.09 -36.41 -5.29
CA ASP A 222 1.46 -35.17 -5.97
C ASP A 222 2.51 -34.38 -5.18
N ILE A 223 2.45 -34.40 -3.84
CA ILE A 223 3.49 -33.83 -2.97
C ILE A 223 4.83 -34.60 -3.14
N ASP A 224 4.79 -35.93 -3.22
CA ASP A 224 5.97 -36.76 -3.45
C ASP A 224 6.63 -36.45 -4.81
N LYS A 225 5.83 -36.24 -5.87
CA LYS A 225 6.35 -35.83 -7.19
C LYS A 225 7.04 -34.47 -7.14
N ILE A 226 6.49 -33.52 -6.40
CA ILE A 226 7.05 -32.16 -6.28
C ILE A 226 8.40 -32.20 -5.56
N ASN A 227 8.51 -32.99 -4.49
CA ASN A 227 9.77 -33.20 -3.78
C ASN A 227 10.83 -33.90 -4.64
N ASP A 228 10.43 -34.86 -5.48
CA ASP A 228 11.34 -35.59 -6.37
C ASP A 228 11.85 -34.69 -7.54
N VAL A 229 11.01 -33.77 -8.04
CA VAL A 229 11.39 -32.75 -9.04
C VAL A 229 12.35 -31.71 -8.45
N GLY A 230 12.15 -31.32 -7.18
CA GLY A 230 13.08 -30.44 -6.45
C GLY A 230 14.48 -31.04 -6.30
N SER A 231 14.58 -32.34 -6.03
CA SER A 231 15.86 -33.05 -5.88
C SER A 231 16.63 -33.24 -7.21
N ARG A 232 15.93 -33.31 -8.35
CA ARG A 232 16.55 -33.42 -9.69
C ARG A 232 17.12 -32.08 -10.19
N ARG A 233 16.49 -30.96 -9.86
CA ARG A 233 17.00 -29.61 -10.21
C ARG A 233 18.31 -29.26 -9.51
N SER A 234 18.54 -29.74 -8.28
CA SER A 234 19.83 -29.51 -7.58
C SER A 234 21.00 -30.37 -8.07
N ARG A 235 20.79 -31.43 -8.87
CA ARG A 235 21.89 -32.26 -9.42
C ARG A 235 22.38 -31.83 -10.81
N GLY A 236 21.67 -30.95 -11.51
CA GLY A 236 21.99 -30.54 -12.88
C GLY A 236 22.92 -29.32 -13.02
N THR A 237 23.32 -28.68 -11.92
CA THR A 237 24.13 -27.44 -11.92
C THR A 237 25.47 -27.62 -11.21
N SER A 238 26.06 -28.82 -11.27
CA SER A 238 27.41 -29.08 -10.74
C SER A 238 28.09 -30.12 -11.60
N ASN A 239 28.52 -29.70 -12.79
CA ASN A 239 29.65 -30.23 -13.55
C ASN A 239 29.70 -29.43 -14.84
N ASP A 240 30.62 -28.46 -14.89
CA ASP A 240 31.27 -27.89 -16.08
C ASP A 240 31.85 -26.55 -15.63
N ASN A 241 33.00 -26.58 -14.93
CA ASN A 241 33.95 -25.46 -14.81
C ASN A 241 35.17 -25.92 -13.99
N GLU A 242 35.92 -26.88 -14.51
CA GLU A 242 37.36 -26.96 -14.27
C GLU A 242 38.00 -27.37 -15.58
N ASP A 243 38.59 -26.41 -16.30
CA ASP A 243 39.95 -26.56 -16.82
C ASP A 243 40.43 -25.31 -17.57
N LEU A 244 41.70 -24.99 -17.30
CA LEU A 244 42.65 -24.12 -18.00
C LEU A 244 42.84 -22.68 -17.47
N ILE A 245 43.77 -22.59 -16.52
CA ILE A 245 44.65 -21.45 -16.25
C ILE A 245 45.86 -21.50 -17.22
N ASN A 246 46.38 -20.31 -17.57
CA ASN A 246 47.67 -19.96 -18.20
C ASN A 246 47.81 -20.24 -19.71
N ASP A 247 48.43 -19.39 -20.53
CA ASP A 247 49.57 -18.51 -20.24
C ASP A 247 49.81 -17.45 -21.34
N SER A 248 50.54 -16.40 -20.96
CA SER A 248 51.51 -15.60 -21.75
C SER A 248 51.10 -14.68 -22.94
N SER A 249 51.24 -13.37 -22.65
CA SER A 249 52.12 -12.38 -23.32
C SER A 249 51.86 -11.87 -24.76
N SER A 250 51.65 -10.54 -24.80
CA SER A 250 52.37 -9.53 -25.60
C SER A 250 51.97 -9.24 -27.07
N THR A 251 52.02 -7.93 -27.36
CA THR A 251 52.29 -7.22 -28.63
C THR A 251 51.14 -6.80 -29.56
N GLY A 252 51.23 -5.52 -29.99
CA GLY A 252 50.68 -4.94 -31.23
C GLY A 252 49.27 -4.34 -31.08
N SER A 253 49.07 -3.03 -30.94
CA SER A 253 49.00 -2.02 -32.03
C SER A 253 48.29 -2.52 -33.29
N GLU A 254 47.09 -2.01 -33.57
CA GLU A 254 46.83 -1.20 -34.77
C GLU A 254 45.37 -0.74 -34.80
N ASP A 255 45.25 0.53 -35.18
CA ASP A 255 44.03 1.27 -35.44
C ASP A 255 43.18 0.59 -36.51
N THR A 256 41.87 0.78 -36.43
CA THR A 256 41.07 1.31 -37.57
C THR A 256 39.66 1.60 -37.06
N ASP A 257 39.41 2.89 -36.87
CA ASP A 257 38.08 3.47 -36.92
C ASP A 257 37.51 3.17 -38.31
N GLU A 258 36.43 2.39 -38.39
CA GLU A 258 35.60 2.32 -39.60
C GLU A 258 34.48 3.34 -39.48
N ASP A 259 34.62 4.35 -40.33
CA ASP A 259 33.72 5.43 -40.66
C ASP A 259 32.27 4.97 -40.85
N PHE A 260 31.38 5.55 -40.05
CA PHE A 260 29.96 5.61 -40.34
C PHE A 260 29.70 6.86 -41.18
N ASP A 261 29.73 6.72 -42.51
CA ASP A 261 29.39 7.80 -43.44
C ASP A 261 27.90 7.70 -43.83
N PRO A 262 27.09 8.76 -43.64
CA PRO A 262 25.73 8.83 -44.14
C PRO A 262 25.63 9.55 -45.52
N ASP A 263 24.72 9.02 -46.36
CA ASP A 263 24.01 9.66 -47.50
C ASP A 263 24.82 9.86 -48.81
N PRO A 264 24.22 10.06 -50.03
CA PRO A 264 22.93 10.70 -50.29
C PRO A 264 22.09 10.26 -51.54
N VAL A 265 20.96 10.96 -51.69
CA VAL A 265 20.01 11.15 -52.82
C VAL A 265 18.67 10.42 -52.69
#